data_AF-A0A166CKU5-F1
#
_entry.id   AF-A0A166CKU5-F1
#
_cell.length_a   1.000
_cell.length_b   1.000
_cell.length_c   1.000
_cell.angle_alpha   90.00
_cell.angle_beta   90.00
_cell.angle_gamma   90.00
#
_symmetry.space_group_name_H-M   'P 1'
#
loop_
_entity.id
_entity.type
_entity.pdbx_description
1 polymer ?
#
loop_
_entity_poly.entity_id
_entity_poly.type
_entity_poly.pdbx_seq_one_letter_code
_entity_poly.pdbx_strand_id
1 'polypeptide(L)' 'MAKPIGTTPTLKGEDAREFLKRMKKPPSEKDREFKRKLNKLGSQRRVRFLS' A
#
# COMPACT_ATOMS: atom_id res chain seq x y z
N MET A 1 15.79 -4.69 -17.60
CA MET A 1 15.22 -5.37 -16.42
C MET A 1 15.34 -4.40 -15.23
N ALA A 2 14.28 -4.16 -14.46
CA ALA A 2 14.36 -3.24 -13.32
C ALA A 2 15.28 -3.81 -12.23
N LYS A 3 16.10 -2.96 -11.58
CA LYS A 3 16.93 -3.37 -10.45
C LYS A 3 16.04 -3.60 -9.20
N PRO A 4 16.23 -4.69 -8.44
CA PRO A 4 15.48 -4.92 -7.21
C PRO A 4 15.73 -3.80 -6.20
N ILE A 5 14.67 -3.32 -5.53
CA ILE A 5 14.74 -2.24 -4.53
C ILE A 5 15.18 -2.78 -3.15
N GLY A 6 15.04 -4.10 -2.92
CA GLY A 6 15.44 -4.76 -1.69
C GLY A 6 14.98 -6.22 -1.62
N THR A 7 15.27 -6.89 -0.50
CA THR A 7 14.82 -8.26 -0.22
C THR A 7 13.39 -8.27 0.32
N THR A 8 12.64 -9.33 0.01
CA THR A 8 11.27 -9.49 0.53
C THR A 8 11.31 -10.11 1.92
N PRO A 9 10.68 -9.51 2.94
CA PRO A 9 10.64 -10.10 4.28
C PRO A 9 9.77 -11.37 4.29
N THR A 10 10.25 -12.41 4.99
CA THR A 10 9.51 -13.67 5.18
C THR A 10 9.08 -13.77 6.64
N LEU A 11 7.77 -13.82 6.89
CA LEU A 11 7.21 -14.00 8.23
C LEU A 11 6.92 -15.48 8.49
N LYS A 12 7.17 -15.97 9.70
CA LYS A 12 6.94 -17.37 10.09
C LYS A 12 6.26 -17.46 11.46
N GLY A 13 5.56 -18.56 11.73
CA GLY A 13 4.98 -18.86 13.04
C GLY A 13 4.01 -17.78 13.55
N GLU A 14 4.28 -17.26 14.74
CA GLU A 14 3.44 -16.27 15.42
C GLU A 14 3.41 -14.92 14.68
N ASP A 15 4.51 -14.47 14.10
CA ASP A 15 4.59 -13.21 13.35
C ASP A 15 3.67 -13.23 12.12
N ALA A 16 3.66 -14.37 11.41
CA ALA A 16 2.76 -14.56 10.28
C ALA A 16 1.29 -14.52 10.72
N ARG A 17 0.98 -15.14 11.86
CA ARG A 17 -0.38 -15.16 12.42
C ARG A 17 -0.83 -13.75 12.83
N GLU A 18 0.02 -12.98 13.48
CA GLU A 18 -0.31 -11.62 13.91
C GLU A 18 -0.50 -10.69 12.70
N PHE A 19 0.39 -10.79 11.71
CA PHE A 19 0.28 -10.02 10.48
C PHE A 19 -1.05 -10.28 9.76
N LEU A 20 -1.44 -11.55 9.61
CA LEU A 20 -2.72 -11.92 9.01
C LEU A 20 -3.91 -11.39 9.83
N LYS A 21 -3.82 -11.39 11.17
CA LYS A 21 -4.85 -10.82 12.04
C LYS A 21 -4.99 -9.31 11.84
N ARG A 22 -3.88 -8.59 11.66
CA ARG A 22 -3.88 -7.14 11.35
C ARG A 22 -4.49 -6.87 9.97
N MET A 23 -4.17 -7.69 8.96
CA MET A 23 -4.72 -7.55 7.60
C MET A 23 -6.22 -7.77 7.50
N LYS A 24 -6.81 -8.62 8.36
CA LYS A 24 -8.26 -8.84 8.41
C LYS A 24 -9.04 -7.69 9.03
N LYS A 25 -8.38 -6.74 9.70
CA LYS A 25 -9.06 -5.59 10.28
C LYS A 25 -9.51 -4.64 9.16
N PRO A 26 -10.72 -4.09 9.23
CA PRO A 26 -11.14 -3.08 8.27
C PRO A 26 -10.15 -1.90 8.31
N PRO A 27 -9.87 -1.26 7.16
CA PRO A 27 -8.96 -0.13 7.09
C PRO A 27 -9.47 0.99 8.00
N SER A 28 -8.55 1.56 8.78
CA SER A 28 -8.83 2.67 9.67
C SER A 28 -9.27 3.91 8.88
N GLU A 29 -9.86 4.89 9.56
CA GLU A 29 -10.20 6.17 8.91
C GLU A 29 -8.99 6.85 8.29
N LYS A 30 -7.82 6.73 8.92
CA LYS A 30 -6.54 7.23 8.40
C LYS A 30 -6.15 6.54 7.08
N ASP A 31 -6.36 5.23 6.97
CA ASP A 31 -6.08 4.48 5.74
C ASP A 31 -7.02 4.90 4.60
N ARG A 32 -8.28 5.19 4.93
CA ARG A 32 -9.27 5.69 3.97
C ARG A 32 -8.91 7.08 3.46
N GLU A 33 -8.49 7.98 4.36
CA GLU A 33 -8.04 9.32 3.99
C GLU A 33 -6.78 9.26 3.12
N PHE A 34 -5.83 8.40 3.48
CA PHE A 34 -4.62 8.19 2.68
C PHE A 34 -4.93 7.67 1.27
N LYS A 35 -5.85 6.70 1.13
CA LYS A 35 -6.33 6.24 -0.19
C LYS A 35 -6.97 7.38 -1.00
N ARG A 36 -7.77 8.25 -0.38
CA ARG A 36 -8.35 9.43 -1.05
C ARG A 36 -7.25 10.37 -1.56
N LYS A 37 -6.20 10.62 -0.77
CA LYS A 37 -5.05 11.44 -1.18
C LYS A 37 -4.28 10.81 -2.34
N LEU A 38 -4.03 9.50 -2.30
CA LEU A 38 -3.37 8.78 -3.40
C LEU A 38 -4.18 8.85 -4.70
N ASN A 39 -5.49 8.64 -4.65
CA ASN A 39 -6.36 8.72 -5.82
C ASN A 39 -6.40 10.13 -6.41
N LYS A 40 -6.41 11.17 -5.56
CA LYS A 40 -6.33 12.57 -6.00
C LYS A 40 -5.00 12.87 -6.69
N LEU A 41 -3.88 12.38 -6.14
CA LEU A 41 -2.55 12.56 -6.71
C LEU A 41 -2.37 11.80 -8.03
N GLY A 42 -2.87 10.57 -8.11
CA GLY A 42 -2.86 9.76 -9.33
C GLY A 42 -3.68 10.38 -10.46
N SER A 43 -4.83 10.97 -10.12
CA SER A 43 -5.67 11.71 -11.07
C SER A 43 -4.95 12.96 -11.60
N GLN A 44 -4.27 13.72 -10.73
CA GLN A 44 -3.49 14.90 -11.14
C GLN A 44 -2.31 14.54 -12.07
N ARG A 45 -1.66 13.39 -11.84
CA ARG A 45 -0.55 12.95 -12.70
C ARG A 45 -1.02 12.57 -14.10
N ARG A 46 -2.15 11.87 -14.24
CA ARG A 46 -2.69 11.52 -15.57
C ARG A 46 -3.01 12.74 -16.43
N VAL A 47 -3.56 13.80 -15.84
CA VAL A 47 -3.92 15.02 -16.58
C VAL A 47 -2.70 15.75 -17.13
N ARG A 48 -1.56 15.77 -16.41
CA ARG A 48 -0.31 16.43 -16.86
C ARG A 48 0.44 15.70 -17.97
N PHE A 49 0.18 14.41 -18.20
CA PHE A 49 0.82 13.64 -19.27
C PHE A 49 -0.01 13.59 -20.57
N LEU A 50 -1.22 14.14 -20.56
CA LEU A 50 -2.16 14.17 -21.68
C LEU A 50 -2.36 15.58 -22.27
N SER A 51 -1.60 16.57 -21.79
CA SER A 51 -1.55 17.97 -22.24
C SER A 51 -0.17 18.29 -22.79
#